data_AF-A0A351L1D7-F1
#
_entry.id   AF-A0A351L1D7-F1
#
_cell.length_a   1.000
_cell.length_b   1.000
_cell.length_c   1.000
_cell.angle_alpha   90.00
_cell.angle_beta   90.00
_cell.angle_gamma   90.00
#
_symmetry.space_group_name_H-M   'P 1'
#
loop_
_entity.id
_entity.type
_entity.pdbx_description
1 polymer ?
#
loop_
_entity_poly.entity_id
_entity_poly.type
_entity_poly.pdbx_seq_one_letter_code
_entity_poly.pdbx_strand_id
1 'polypeptide(L)'
;MTVTNVSAYDQGKEALEGLTTDDQLGLLWFVYTKLGKSITPAAPGASGSEIAQGLFNQVKELPHEQQLQVMREIVEKANTQLSRQYGSLSPETKLAFWYFLAQGME
;
A
#
# COMPACT_ATOMS: atom_id res chain seq x y z
N MET A 1 -15.41 32.44 -17.27
CA MET A 1 -15.29 30.96 -17.25
C MET A 1 -13.88 30.63 -16.81
N THR A 2 -13.69 30.26 -15.55
CA THR A 2 -12.40 29.76 -15.07
C THR A 2 -12.33 28.27 -15.38
N VAL A 3 -11.48 27.90 -16.34
CA VAL A 3 -11.15 26.50 -16.58
C VAL A 3 -10.22 26.09 -15.45
N THR A 4 -10.74 25.34 -14.47
CA THR A 4 -9.91 24.76 -13.42
C THR A 4 -9.01 23.72 -14.08
N ASN A 5 -7.75 24.07 -14.29
CA ASN A 5 -6.76 23.15 -14.85
C ASN A 5 -6.37 22.17 -13.73
N VAL A 6 -7.23 21.17 -13.47
CA VAL A 6 -6.95 20.10 -12.49
C VAL A 6 -5.70 19.39 -12.98
N SER A 7 -4.66 19.35 -12.15
CA SER A 7 -3.39 18.76 -12.55
C SER A 7 -3.58 17.28 -12.88
N ALA A 8 -2.76 16.72 -13.78
CA ALA A 8 -2.83 15.29 -14.11
C ALA A 8 -2.63 14.39 -12.86
N TYR A 9 -1.93 14.91 -11.85
CA TYR A 9 -1.79 14.27 -10.54
C TYR A 9 -3.13 14.18 -9.79
N ASP A 10 -3.86 15.30 -9.71
CA ASP A 10 -5.16 15.35 -9.02
C ASP A 10 -6.20 14.47 -9.74
N GLN A 11 -6.24 14.52 -11.08
CA GLN A 11 -7.12 13.66 -11.88
C GLN A 11 -6.82 12.17 -11.68
N GLY A 12 -5.53 11.81 -11.64
CA GLY A 12 -5.11 10.43 -11.37
C GLY A 12 -5.50 9.96 -9.97
N LYS A 13 -5.43 10.86 -8.98
CA LYS A 13 -5.86 10.56 -7.61
C LYS A 13 -7.37 10.31 -7.53
N GLU A 14 -8.18 11.18 -8.13
CA GLU A 14 -9.65 10.99 -8.15
C GLU A 14 -10.04 9.70 -8.89
N ALA A 15 -9.38 9.40 -10.02
CA ALA A 15 -9.60 8.17 -10.75
C ALA A 15 -9.25 6.92 -9.92
N LEU A 16 -8.19 6.98 -9.13
CA LEU A 16 -7.78 5.91 -8.21
C LEU A 16 -8.81 5.70 -7.09
N GLU A 17 -9.29 6.78 -6.48
CA GLU A 17 -10.29 6.72 -5.40
C GLU A 17 -11.63 6.13 -5.86
N GLY A 18 -11.96 6.25 -7.15
CA GLY A 18 -13.16 5.66 -7.75
C GLY A 18 -13.07 4.16 -8.08
N LEU A 19 -11.89 3.54 -7.97
CA LEU A 19 -11.71 2.11 -8.22
C LEU A 19 -12.23 1.26 -7.05
N THR A 20 -12.62 0.01 -7.34
CA THR A 20 -12.92 -0.97 -6.29
C THR A 20 -11.67 -1.29 -5.47
N THR A 21 -11.85 -1.80 -4.24
CA THR A 21 -10.72 -2.19 -3.37
C THR A 21 -9.76 -3.15 -4.07
N ASP A 22 -10.27 -4.16 -4.77
CA ASP A 22 -9.45 -5.12 -5.52
C ASP A 22 -8.74 -4.48 -6.72
N ASP A 23 -9.39 -3.56 -7.44
CA ASP A 23 -8.76 -2.83 -8.54
C ASP A 23 -7.64 -1.90 -8.06
N GLN A 24 -7.84 -1.24 -6.90
CA GLN A 24 -6.80 -0.42 -6.26
C GLN A 24 -5.58 -1.27 -5.88
N LEU A 25 -5.81 -2.44 -5.28
CA LEU A 25 -4.73 -3.39 -4.93
C LEU A 25 -4.04 -3.94 -6.19
N GLY A 26 -4.80 -4.29 -7.23
CA GLY A 26 -4.27 -4.74 -8.51
C GLY A 26 -3.41 -3.68 -9.21
N LEU A 27 -3.83 -2.42 -9.17
CA LEU A 27 -3.05 -1.30 -9.69
C LEU A 27 -1.76 -1.09 -8.87
N LEU A 28 -1.84 -1.14 -7.55
CA LEU A 28 -0.68 -1.03 -6.66
C LEU A 28 0.37 -2.12 -6.99
N TRP A 29 -0.08 -3.36 -7.18
CA TRP A 29 0.78 -4.46 -7.62
C TRP A 29 1.40 -4.21 -9.01
N PHE A 30 0.62 -3.72 -9.97
CA PHE A 30 1.12 -3.38 -11.30
C PHE A 30 2.18 -2.28 -11.25
N VAL A 31 1.93 -1.23 -10.46
CA VAL A 31 2.90 -0.15 -10.21
C VAL A 31 4.17 -0.74 -9.62
N TYR A 32 4.08 -1.60 -8.61
CA TYR A 32 5.26 -2.20 -7.99
C TYR A 32 6.06 -3.08 -8.97
N THR A 33 5.40 -3.94 -9.73
CA THR A 33 6.05 -4.87 -10.67
C THR A 33 6.63 -4.18 -11.91
N LYS A 34 6.00 -3.10 -12.37
CA LYS A 34 6.43 -2.38 -13.59
C LYS A 34 7.34 -1.20 -13.29
N LEU A 35 7.06 -0.43 -12.25
CA LEU A 35 7.84 0.76 -11.86
C LEU A 35 8.92 0.46 -10.82
N GLY A 36 8.79 -0.61 -10.02
CA GLY A 36 9.82 -1.02 -9.05
C GLY A 36 11.15 -1.43 -9.69
N LYS A 37 11.16 -1.77 -10.99
CA LYS A 37 12.41 -1.98 -11.76
C LYS A 37 13.13 -0.67 -12.11
N SER A 38 12.47 0.48 -11.99
CA SER A 38 12.98 1.80 -12.37
C SER A 38 13.08 2.80 -11.21
N ILE A 39 12.35 2.57 -10.12
CA ILE A 39 12.44 3.37 -8.89
C ILE A 39 13.26 2.58 -7.88
N THR A 40 14.51 3.02 -7.65
CA THR A 40 15.32 2.57 -6.52
C THR A 40 14.48 2.78 -5.27
N PRO A 41 14.10 1.70 -4.53
CA PRO A 41 13.33 1.87 -3.31
C PRO A 41 14.10 2.83 -2.43
N ALA A 42 13.48 3.95 -2.04
CA ALA A 42 14.07 4.83 -1.04
C ALA A 42 14.31 3.94 0.17
N ALA A 43 15.58 3.66 0.46
CA ALA A 43 15.97 2.76 1.52
C ALA A 43 15.18 3.18 2.76
N PRO A 44 14.25 2.34 3.27
CA PRO A 44 13.54 2.71 4.47
C PRO A 44 14.62 2.96 5.52
N GLY A 45 14.67 4.17 6.09
CA GLY A 45 15.58 4.43 7.20
C GLY A 45 15.40 3.30 8.22
N ALA A 46 16.51 2.70 8.69
CA ALA A 46 16.51 1.39 9.37
C ALA A 46 15.35 1.17 10.35
N SER A 47 14.99 2.20 11.13
CA SER A 47 13.89 2.17 12.10
C SER A 47 12.49 1.98 11.49
N GLY A 48 12.19 2.61 10.34
CA GLY A 48 10.92 2.44 9.63
C GLY A 48 10.81 1.09 8.94
N SER A 49 11.95 0.47 8.60
CA SER A 49 12.00 -0.89 8.07
C SER A 49 11.58 -1.92 9.11
N GLU A 50 12.07 -1.81 10.36
CA GLU A 50 11.80 -2.77 11.42
C GLU A 50 10.32 -2.81 11.81
N ILE A 51 9.67 -1.64 11.96
CA ILE A 51 8.24 -1.56 12.31
C ILE A 51 7.37 -2.12 11.17
N ALA A 52 7.68 -1.74 9.92
CA ALA A 52 6.98 -2.28 8.76
C ALA A 52 7.15 -3.80 8.64
N GLN A 53 8.36 -4.30 8.93
CA GLN A 53 8.68 -5.72 8.88
C GLN A 53 7.96 -6.51 9.99
N GLY A 54 7.82 -5.93 11.19
CA GLY A 54 7.02 -6.52 12.27
C GLY A 54 5.54 -6.66 11.91
N LEU A 55 4.93 -5.64 11.29
CA LEU A 55 3.56 -5.72 10.80
C LEU A 55 3.43 -6.70 9.64
N PHE A 56 4.37 -6.68 8.70
CA PHE A 56 4.43 -7.63 7.59
C PHE A 56 4.51 -9.09 8.08
N ASN A 57 5.34 -9.38 9.07
CA ASN A 57 5.48 -10.74 9.61
C ASN A 57 4.16 -11.25 10.20
N GLN A 58 3.41 -10.40 10.93
CA GLN A 58 2.07 -10.76 11.43
C GLN A 58 1.12 -11.14 10.29
N VAL A 59 1.17 -10.44 9.16
CA VAL A 59 0.33 -10.73 7.99
C VAL A 59 0.82 -11.98 7.27
N LYS A 60 2.14 -12.14 7.10
CA LYS A 60 2.76 -13.28 6.41
C LYS A 60 2.43 -14.63 7.05
N GLU A 61 2.24 -14.68 8.38
CA GLU A 61 1.87 -15.90 9.09
C GLU A 61 0.42 -16.34 8.83
N LEU A 62 -0.42 -15.47 8.24
CA LEU A 62 -1.80 -15.80 7.90
C LEU A 62 -1.89 -16.62 6.60
N PRO A 63 -2.95 -17.42 6.40
CA PRO A 63 -3.27 -18.03 5.12
C PRO A 63 -3.45 -16.97 4.01
N HIS A 64 -3.12 -17.29 2.76
CA HIS A 64 -3.17 -16.33 1.63
C HIS A 64 -4.52 -15.60 1.49
N GLU A 65 -5.64 -16.29 1.72
CA GLU A 65 -6.97 -15.67 1.68
C GLU A 65 -7.15 -14.60 2.78
N GLN A 66 -6.61 -14.85 3.97
CA GLN A 66 -6.63 -13.89 5.08
C GLN A 66 -5.64 -12.75 4.84
N GLN A 67 -4.48 -13.00 4.21
CA GLN A 67 -3.56 -11.94 3.81
C GLN A 67 -4.24 -10.95 2.85
N LEU A 68 -4.95 -11.47 1.84
CA LEU A 68 -5.73 -10.65 0.92
C LEU A 68 -6.83 -9.88 1.64
N GLN A 69 -7.52 -10.51 2.59
CA GLN A 69 -8.53 -9.83 3.38
C GLN A 69 -7.94 -8.68 4.20
N VAL A 70 -6.78 -8.86 4.84
CA VAL A 70 -6.10 -7.79 5.57
C VAL A 70 -5.74 -6.62 4.63
N MET A 71 -5.25 -6.91 3.42
CA MET A 71 -4.95 -5.86 2.43
C MET A 71 -6.21 -5.06 2.06
N ARG A 72 -7.35 -5.73 1.86
CA ARG A 72 -8.65 -5.07 1.62
C ARG A 72 -9.08 -4.22 2.81
N GLU A 73 -9.02 -4.78 4.01
CA GLU A 73 -9.39 -4.09 5.25
C GLU A 73 -8.54 -2.84 5.51
N ILE A 74 -7.27 -2.83 5.11
CA ILE A 74 -6.41 -1.66 5.20
C ILE A 74 -6.86 -0.57 4.21
N VAL A 75 -7.14 -0.93 2.96
CA VAL A 75 -7.58 0.01 1.91
C VAL A 75 -8.96 0.59 2.26
N GLU A 76 -9.87 -0.24 2.74
CA GLU A 76 -11.22 0.15 3.16
C GLU A 76 -11.26 0.91 4.49
N LYS A 77 -10.10 1.04 5.16
CA LYS A 77 -9.98 1.66 6.49
C LYS A 77 -10.88 0.98 7.51
N ALA A 78 -11.02 -0.34 7.42
CA ALA A 78 -11.81 -1.14 8.34
C ALA A 78 -11.27 -1.01 9.77
N ASN A 79 -12.15 -1.19 10.77
CA ASN A 79 -11.80 -1.02 12.17
C ASN A 79 -11.21 -2.31 12.78
N THR A 80 -10.15 -2.84 12.19
CA THR A 80 -9.47 -4.06 12.67
C THR A 80 -8.18 -3.73 13.43
N GLN A 81 -7.66 -4.69 14.19
CA GLN A 81 -6.40 -4.52 14.90
C GLN A 81 -5.25 -4.19 13.95
N LEU A 82 -5.16 -4.90 12.81
CA LEU A 82 -4.11 -4.70 11.81
C LEU A 82 -4.29 -3.35 11.09
N SER A 83 -5.52 -2.95 10.74
CA SER A 83 -5.77 -1.63 10.14
C SER A 83 -5.46 -0.48 11.09
N ARG A 84 -5.67 -0.63 12.40
CA ARG A 84 -5.25 0.37 13.41
C ARG A 84 -3.73 0.44 13.54
N GLN A 85 -3.05 -0.71 13.60
CA GLN A 85 -1.59 -0.76 13.61
C GLN A 85 -1.02 -0.06 12.37
N TYR A 86 -1.50 -0.44 11.18
CA TYR A 86 -1.17 0.21 9.91
C TYR A 86 -1.45 1.72 9.94
N GLY A 87 -2.63 2.13 10.44
CA GLY A 87 -3.04 3.52 10.52
C GLY A 87 -2.07 4.41 11.30
N SER A 88 -1.45 3.86 12.35
CA SER A 88 -0.49 4.55 13.22
C SER A 88 0.90 4.76 12.61
N LEU A 89 1.21 4.10 11.48
CA LEU A 89 2.51 4.18 10.82
C LEU A 89 2.71 5.50 10.07
N SER A 90 3.98 5.95 9.97
CA SER A 90 4.36 7.07 9.10
C SER A 90 4.16 6.72 7.62
N PRO A 91 4.01 7.71 6.72
CA PRO A 91 3.89 7.47 5.29
C PRO A 91 5.01 6.58 4.71
N GLU A 92 6.26 6.82 5.13
CA GLU A 92 7.42 6.04 4.68
C GLU A 92 7.35 4.57 5.14
N THR A 93 6.93 4.33 6.40
CA THR A 93 6.76 2.98 6.94
C THR A 93 5.58 2.25 6.27
N LYS A 94 4.50 2.96 5.92
CA LYS A 94 3.38 2.41 5.14
C LYS A 94 3.83 1.94 3.76
N LEU A 95 4.68 2.71 3.09
CA LEU A 95 5.25 2.32 1.79
C LEU A 95 6.16 1.09 1.93
N ALA A 96 7.00 1.04 2.97
CA ALA A 96 7.86 -0.12 3.25
C ALA A 96 7.03 -1.40 3.51
N PHE A 97 5.91 -1.30 4.22
CA PHE A 97 4.99 -2.43 4.44
C PHE A 97 4.44 -3.00 3.13
N TRP A 98 3.94 -2.14 2.23
CA TRP A 98 3.44 -2.58 0.92
C TRP A 98 4.55 -3.15 0.02
N TYR A 99 5.76 -2.60 0.12
CA TYR A 99 6.95 -3.14 -0.53
C TYR A 99 7.25 -4.57 -0.06
N PHE A 100 7.25 -4.83 1.25
CA PHE A 100 7.49 -6.17 1.79
C PHE A 100 6.39 -7.17 1.43
N LEU A 101 5.12 -6.74 1.42
CA LEU A 101 4.02 -7.58 0.93
C LEU A 101 4.22 -7.98 -0.52
N ALA A 102 4.57 -7.02 -1.38
CA ALA A 102 4.79 -7.29 -2.79
C ALA A 102 5.99 -8.22 -3.02
N GLN A 103 7.12 -7.99 -2.33
CA GLN A 103 8.29 -8.87 -2.41
C GLN A 103 8.01 -10.27 -1.83
N GLY A 104 7.12 -10.40 -0.84
CA GLY A 104 6.74 -11.68 -0.24
C GLY A 104 5.81 -12.54 -1.08
N MET A 105 5.19 -11.96 -2.13
CA MET A 105 4.34 -12.65 -3.10
C MET A 105 5.09 -13.12 -4.36
N GLU A 106 6.37 -12.77 -4.52
CA GLU A 106 7.25 -13.27 -5.59
C GLU A 106 7.75 -14.70 -5.37
#